data_AF-A0A7J7PRZ0-F1
#
_entry.id   AF-A0A7J7PRZ0-F1
#
_cell.length_a   1.000
_cell.length_b   1.000
_cell.length_c   1.000
_cell.angle_alpha   90.00
_cell.angle_beta   90.00
_cell.angle_gamma   90.00
#
_symmetry.space_group_name_H-M   'P 1'
#
loop_
_entity.id
_entity.type
_entity.pdbx_description
1 polymer ?
#
loop_
_entity_poly.entity_id
_entity_poly.type
_entity_poly.pdbx_seq_one_letter_code
_entity_poly.pdbx_strand_id
1 'polypeptide(L)'
;MNLAAEDAGGNGTRYRVLTRASATAGTSYSVEVLCHSSARGFSAELPCSLPGHVHKSQDETVSVVAGRLGWIKGQDRGLLQAGDTLLIEKGSPHILFNADNTTDVLYTISHSPAGALAEAFFEGLAGLGWDYTSLDHIHPLQVLVLYDAADTVMTDLPSVLQPAVKHVLLPVARLLGFKARYPSHSSAAAQPVSTAAGKEDPAGTAAAAAAADEHAADAAQAQQRAPAVADTKAAGEAELQQALHGLGSVGREEL
;
A
#
# COMPACT_ATOMS: atom_id res chain seq x y z
N MET A 1 -13.11 11.37 13.21
CA MET A 1 -11.77 12.00 13.20
C MET A 1 -11.69 12.84 11.93
N ASN A 2 -11.38 14.14 12.01
CA ASN A 2 -11.35 14.99 10.82
C ASN A 2 -9.97 14.86 10.15
N LEU A 3 -9.83 13.91 9.21
CA LEU A 3 -8.57 13.65 8.47
C LEU A 3 -8.18 14.82 7.53
N ALA A 4 -9.08 15.78 7.32
CA ALA A 4 -8.98 16.83 6.32
C ALA A 4 -8.09 18.04 6.69
N ALA A 5 -7.56 18.12 7.92
CA ALA A 5 -6.96 19.37 8.42
C ALA A 5 -5.45 19.54 8.18
N GLU A 6 -4.71 18.51 7.73
CA GLU A 6 -3.23 18.59 7.65
C GLU A 6 -2.61 18.60 6.24
N ASP A 7 -3.34 18.33 5.16
CA ASP A 7 -2.70 18.01 3.85
C ASP A 7 -3.23 18.86 2.67
N ALA A 8 -3.18 20.19 2.76
CA ALA A 8 -3.64 21.10 1.69
C ALA A 8 -2.64 21.29 0.51
N GLY A 9 -1.68 20.39 0.31
CA GLY A 9 -0.70 20.46 -0.78
C GLY A 9 -0.29 19.08 -1.31
N GLY A 10 0.19 19.04 -2.57
CA GLY A 10 0.65 17.81 -3.23
C GLY A 10 -0.42 17.11 -4.08
N ASN A 11 -0.24 15.80 -4.29
CA ASN A 11 -1.03 14.96 -5.19
C ASN A 11 -2.33 14.37 -4.56
N GLY A 12 -2.68 14.78 -3.34
CA GLY A 12 -3.81 14.21 -2.59
C GLY A 12 -3.50 12.90 -1.86
N THR A 13 -2.24 12.46 -1.83
CA THR A 13 -1.79 11.30 -1.06
C THR A 13 -0.71 11.72 -0.06
N ARG A 14 -0.78 11.19 1.15
CA ARG A 14 0.28 11.32 2.16
C ARG A 14 0.85 9.95 2.47
N TYR A 15 2.17 9.90 2.54
CA TYR A 15 2.91 8.73 3.02
C TYR A 15 3.68 9.08 4.28
N ARG A 16 3.61 8.23 5.31
CA ARG A 16 4.38 8.37 6.55
C ARG A 16 5.10 7.07 6.85
N VAL A 17 6.42 7.12 7.00
CA VAL A 17 7.17 5.95 7.47
C VAL A 17 6.81 5.69 8.93
N LEU A 18 6.32 4.50 9.24
CA LEU A 18 5.98 4.08 10.62
C LEU A 18 7.14 3.31 11.24
N THR A 19 7.63 2.29 10.53
CA THR A 19 8.77 1.48 10.94
C THR A 19 9.78 1.46 9.81
N ARG A 20 11.03 1.87 10.10
CA ARG A 20 12.11 1.82 9.11
C ARG A 20 12.75 0.44 9.06
N ALA A 21 13.30 0.07 7.91
CA ALA A 21 14.08 -1.16 7.76
C ALA A 21 15.22 -1.26 8.79
N SER A 22 15.90 -0.15 9.09
CA SER A 22 16.99 -0.12 10.06
C SER A 22 16.55 -0.44 11.49
N ALA A 23 15.29 -0.14 11.85
CA ALA A 23 14.75 -0.41 13.17
C ALA A 23 14.46 -1.91 13.39
N THR A 24 14.33 -2.69 12.32
CA THR A 24 14.04 -4.12 12.38
C THR A 24 15.20 -4.99 11.89
N ALA A 25 16.40 -4.40 11.71
CA ALA A 25 17.55 -5.06 11.11
C ALA A 25 17.25 -5.67 9.72
N GLY A 26 16.40 -5.01 8.94
CA GLY A 26 16.06 -5.39 7.57
C GLY A 26 14.97 -6.46 7.44
N THR A 27 14.35 -6.88 8.54
CA THR A 27 13.26 -7.88 8.49
C THR A 27 11.98 -7.34 7.87
N SER A 28 11.64 -6.07 8.09
CA SER A 28 10.44 -5.44 7.53
C SER A 28 10.53 -3.92 7.59
N TYR A 29 9.66 -3.24 6.87
CA TYR A 29 9.39 -1.82 7.05
C TYR A 29 7.90 -1.57 6.83
N SER A 30 7.37 -0.49 7.40
CA SER A 30 5.97 -0.14 7.22
C SER A 30 5.77 1.36 7.01
N VAL A 31 4.74 1.66 6.23
CA VAL A 31 4.30 3.01 5.91
C VAL A 31 2.79 3.13 6.14
N GLU A 32 2.35 4.28 6.58
CA GLU A 32 0.96 4.71 6.53
C GLU A 32 0.71 5.45 5.23
N VAL A 33 -0.42 5.17 4.60
CA VAL A 33 -0.89 5.85 3.40
C VAL A 33 -2.25 6.43 3.70
N LEU A 34 -2.34 7.76 3.63
CA LEU A 34 -3.62 8.47 3.56
C LEU A 34 -3.85 8.84 2.10
N CYS A 35 -5.02 8.49 1.62
CA CYS A 35 -5.47 8.88 0.30
C CYS A 35 -6.75 9.70 0.42
N HIS A 36 -6.70 10.94 -0.08
CA HIS A 36 -7.89 11.75 -0.18
C HIS A 36 -8.81 11.26 -1.30
N SER A 37 -10.12 11.41 -1.12
CA SER A 37 -11.12 11.02 -2.12
C SER A 37 -10.97 11.80 -3.44
N SER A 38 -10.32 12.96 -3.41
CA SER A 38 -9.99 13.78 -4.57
C SER A 38 -8.65 13.42 -5.23
N ALA A 39 -7.87 12.50 -4.65
CA ALA A 39 -6.56 12.14 -5.17
C ALA A 39 -6.69 11.42 -6.51
N ARG A 40 -5.93 11.88 -7.50
CA ARG A 40 -5.86 11.20 -8.80
C ARG A 40 -4.98 9.97 -8.69
N GLY A 41 -5.41 8.87 -9.30
CA GLY A 41 -4.57 7.69 -9.48
C GLY A 41 -3.72 7.78 -10.74
N PHE A 42 -2.87 6.79 -10.91
CA PHE A 42 -2.14 6.57 -12.16
C PHE A 42 -3.11 6.20 -13.30
N SER A 43 -4.13 5.41 -12.99
CA SER A 43 -5.29 5.18 -13.86
C SER A 43 -6.42 6.13 -13.45
N ALA A 44 -7.08 6.74 -14.43
CA ALA A 44 -8.15 7.72 -14.17
C ALA A 44 -9.35 7.09 -13.43
N GLU A 45 -9.56 5.79 -13.63
CA GLU A 45 -10.65 4.99 -13.10
C GLU A 45 -10.35 4.43 -11.70
N LEU A 46 -9.11 4.57 -11.21
CA LEU A 46 -8.68 3.99 -9.93
C LEU A 46 -8.03 5.10 -9.08
N PRO A 47 -8.80 5.88 -8.32
CA PRO A 47 -8.27 6.98 -7.51
C PRO A 47 -7.16 6.48 -6.58
N CYS A 48 -6.11 7.28 -6.44
CA CYS A 48 -4.92 6.93 -5.66
C CYS A 48 -4.15 5.68 -6.08
N SER A 49 -4.48 5.08 -7.22
CA SER A 49 -3.73 3.91 -7.65
C SER A 49 -2.30 4.27 -8.02
N LEU A 50 -1.39 3.40 -7.63
CA LEU A 50 -0.10 3.28 -8.31
C LEU A 50 -0.30 2.40 -9.56
N PRO A 51 0.61 2.47 -10.56
CA PRO A 51 0.67 1.50 -11.63
C PRO A 51 0.53 0.06 -11.13
N GLY A 52 -0.10 -0.81 -11.92
CA GLY A 52 -0.12 -2.24 -11.64
C GLY A 52 1.31 -2.75 -11.51
N HIS A 53 1.57 -3.55 -10.47
CA HIS A 53 2.93 -3.99 -10.19
C HIS A 53 3.02 -5.33 -9.48
N VAL A 54 4.23 -5.87 -9.49
CA VAL A 54 4.59 -7.10 -8.79
C VAL A 54 5.87 -6.87 -7.99
N HIS A 55 5.89 -7.27 -6.72
CA HIS A 55 7.12 -7.35 -5.93
C HIS A 55 7.86 -8.65 -6.26
N LYS A 56 9.16 -8.59 -6.54
CA LYS A 56 9.92 -9.81 -6.86
C LYS A 56 10.28 -10.62 -5.62
N SER A 57 10.67 -9.93 -4.54
CA SER A 57 11.22 -10.57 -3.35
C SER A 57 10.43 -10.35 -2.08
N GLN A 58 9.45 -9.44 -2.07
CA GLN A 58 8.76 -8.97 -0.88
C GLN A 58 7.29 -9.39 -0.88
N ASP A 59 6.82 -9.89 0.26
CA ASP A 59 5.39 -9.94 0.55
C ASP A 59 4.94 -8.55 1.05
N GLU A 60 3.73 -8.15 0.68
CA GLU A 60 3.10 -6.91 1.11
C GLU A 60 1.86 -7.25 1.95
N THR A 61 1.79 -6.71 3.17
CA THR A 61 0.61 -6.79 4.03
C THR A 61 -0.03 -5.43 4.12
N VAL A 62 -1.32 -5.36 3.81
CA VAL A 62 -2.11 -4.14 3.79
C VAL A 62 -3.17 -4.23 4.88
N SER A 63 -3.23 -3.27 5.79
CA SER A 63 -4.25 -3.20 6.84
C SER A 63 -4.99 -1.88 6.77
N VAL A 64 -6.32 -1.92 6.68
CA VAL A 64 -7.14 -0.71 6.56
C VAL A 64 -7.46 -0.15 7.94
N VAL A 65 -7.17 1.13 8.12
CA VAL A 65 -7.42 1.88 9.37
C VAL A 65 -8.76 2.59 9.31
N ALA A 66 -9.07 3.23 8.18
CA ALA A 66 -10.33 3.93 7.95
C ALA A 66 -10.67 3.99 6.45
N GLY A 67 -11.96 4.16 6.13
CA GLY A 67 -12.44 4.18 4.73
C GLY A 67 -12.53 2.79 4.11
N ARG A 68 -12.56 2.72 2.78
CA ARG A 68 -12.60 1.48 2.01
C ARG A 68 -11.48 1.45 0.98
N LEU A 69 -10.69 0.37 1.01
CA LEU A 69 -9.61 0.14 0.06
C LEU A 69 -10.03 -0.92 -0.94
N GLY A 70 -9.99 -0.57 -2.22
CA GLY A 70 -10.16 -1.51 -3.31
C GLY A 70 -8.83 -2.19 -3.63
N TRP A 71 -8.90 -3.47 -4.00
CA TRP A 71 -7.73 -4.21 -4.46
C TRP A 71 -8.06 -5.06 -5.68
N ILE A 72 -7.06 -5.23 -6.53
CA ILE A 72 -7.04 -6.15 -7.66
C ILE A 72 -5.78 -7.00 -7.52
N LYS A 73 -5.88 -8.32 -7.57
CA LYS A 73 -4.77 -9.27 -7.52
C LYS A 73 -4.94 -10.31 -8.64
N GLY A 74 -4.28 -10.08 -9.78
CA GLY A 74 -4.54 -10.84 -11.00
C GLY A 74 -6.01 -10.74 -11.42
N GLN A 75 -6.72 -11.87 -11.44
CA GLN A 75 -8.14 -11.93 -11.79
C GLN A 75 -9.08 -11.76 -10.59
N ASP A 76 -8.54 -11.83 -9.37
CA ASP A 76 -9.30 -11.62 -8.15
C ASP A 76 -9.33 -10.13 -7.82
N ARG A 77 -10.42 -9.69 -7.20
CA ARG A 77 -10.61 -8.30 -6.80
C ARG A 77 -11.60 -8.23 -5.64
N GLY A 78 -11.51 -7.18 -4.84
CA GLY A 78 -12.34 -7.03 -3.67
C GLY A 78 -12.23 -5.66 -3.01
N LEU A 79 -12.91 -5.54 -1.89
CA LEU A 79 -12.87 -4.39 -1.00
C LEU A 79 -12.38 -4.84 0.37
N LEU A 80 -11.65 -3.95 1.04
CA LEU A 80 -11.26 -4.02 2.44
C LEU A 80 -11.88 -2.83 3.16
N GLN A 81 -12.40 -3.05 4.35
CA GLN A 81 -12.90 -2.01 5.25
C GLN A 81 -12.01 -1.90 6.50
N ALA A 82 -12.23 -0.88 7.32
CA ALA A 82 -11.49 -0.67 8.56
C ALA A 82 -11.42 -1.95 9.42
N GLY A 83 -10.21 -2.34 9.80
CA GLY A 83 -9.91 -3.56 10.55
C GLY A 83 -9.54 -4.77 9.68
N ASP A 84 -9.84 -4.74 8.38
CA ASP A 84 -9.44 -5.81 7.47
C ASP A 84 -7.95 -5.77 7.15
N THR A 85 -7.41 -6.94 6.81
CA THR A 85 -6.03 -7.09 6.35
C THR A 85 -5.96 -8.03 5.15
N LEU A 86 -5.11 -7.67 4.18
CA LEU A 86 -4.82 -8.46 2.98
C LEU A 86 -3.32 -8.76 2.92
N LEU A 87 -2.99 -10.02 2.66
CA LEU A 87 -1.65 -10.43 2.26
C LEU A 87 -1.58 -10.54 0.73
N ILE A 88 -0.58 -9.86 0.17
CA ILE A 88 -0.21 -9.92 -1.22
C ILE A 88 1.15 -10.63 -1.27
N GLU A 89 1.15 -11.88 -1.71
CA GLU A 89 2.38 -12.66 -1.78
C GLU A 89 3.30 -12.11 -2.87
N LYS A 90 4.61 -12.15 -2.64
CA LYS A 90 5.61 -11.86 -3.67
C LYS A 90 5.31 -12.62 -4.96
N GLY A 91 5.54 -11.95 -6.09
CA GLY A 91 5.20 -12.51 -7.40
C GLY A 91 3.72 -12.38 -7.79
N SER A 92 2.87 -11.80 -6.93
CA SER A 92 1.46 -11.55 -7.25
C SER A 92 1.25 -10.14 -7.84
N PRO A 93 0.81 -10.03 -9.11
CA PRO A 93 0.43 -8.76 -9.72
C PRO A 93 -0.74 -8.14 -8.98
N HIS A 94 -0.66 -6.86 -8.62
CA HIS A 94 -1.75 -6.22 -7.89
C HIS A 94 -1.83 -4.70 -8.09
N ILE A 95 -2.98 -4.14 -7.72
CA ILE A 95 -3.29 -2.71 -7.64
C ILE A 95 -4.08 -2.47 -6.35
N LEU A 96 -3.77 -1.38 -5.65
CA LEU A 96 -4.56 -0.82 -4.55
C LEU A 96 -5.12 0.53 -4.97
N PHE A 97 -6.34 0.84 -4.57
CA PHE A 97 -6.99 2.12 -4.91
C PHE A 97 -8.01 2.53 -3.85
N ASN A 98 -8.31 3.83 -3.76
CA ASN A 98 -9.42 4.28 -2.94
C ASN A 98 -10.74 3.87 -3.61
N ALA A 99 -11.53 3.05 -2.93
CA ALA A 99 -12.80 2.56 -3.46
C ALA A 99 -13.93 3.61 -3.43
N ASP A 100 -13.69 4.75 -2.78
CA ASP A 100 -14.66 5.82 -2.60
C ASP A 100 -14.17 7.15 -3.19
N ASN A 101 -15.03 7.80 -3.97
CA ASN A 101 -14.77 9.13 -4.54
C ASN A 101 -15.19 10.29 -3.61
N THR A 102 -15.80 9.98 -2.47
CA THR A 102 -16.28 10.96 -1.48
C THR A 102 -15.68 10.80 -0.09
N THR A 103 -14.99 9.69 0.17
CA THR A 103 -14.42 9.38 1.49
C THR A 103 -12.94 9.06 1.34
N ASP A 104 -12.14 9.60 2.25
CA ASP A 104 -10.70 9.32 2.33
C ASP A 104 -10.47 7.89 2.85
N VAL A 105 -9.40 7.24 2.38
CA VAL A 105 -8.97 5.94 2.91
C VAL A 105 -7.61 6.09 3.60
N LEU A 106 -7.51 5.52 4.79
CA LEU A 106 -6.28 5.46 5.58
C LEU A 106 -5.93 4.00 5.79
N TYR A 107 -4.71 3.60 5.45
CA TYR A 107 -4.26 2.23 5.57
C TYR A 107 -2.76 2.17 5.84
N THR A 108 -2.28 1.03 6.32
CA THR A 108 -0.86 0.78 6.51
C THR A 108 -0.41 -0.34 5.59
N ILE A 109 0.78 -0.17 5.04
CA ILE A 109 1.46 -1.18 4.24
C ILE A 109 2.71 -1.62 5.00
N SER A 110 2.93 -2.93 5.09
CA SER A 110 4.16 -3.53 5.60
C SER A 110 4.76 -4.46 4.56
N HIS A 111 6.05 -4.31 4.28
CA HIS A 111 6.76 -5.21 3.38
C HIS A 111 7.78 -6.06 4.12
N SER A 112 7.94 -7.32 3.70
CA SER A 112 8.90 -8.26 4.26
C SER A 112 9.51 -9.16 3.16
N PRO A 113 10.83 -9.33 3.08
CA PRO A 113 11.85 -8.65 3.87
C PRO A 113 11.94 -7.16 3.54
N ALA A 114 12.61 -6.35 4.36
CA ALA A 114 12.87 -4.97 3.98
C ALA A 114 13.98 -4.91 2.92
N GLY A 115 13.64 -4.42 1.72
CA GLY A 115 14.62 -4.17 0.66
C GLY A 115 15.65 -3.10 1.07
N ALA A 116 16.78 -3.05 0.36
CA ALA A 116 17.88 -2.11 0.68
C ALA A 116 17.49 -0.63 0.61
N LEU A 117 16.44 -0.30 -0.15
CA LEU A 117 15.88 1.04 -0.32
C LEU A 117 14.41 1.12 0.10
N ALA A 118 13.98 0.20 0.97
CA ALA A 118 12.64 0.04 1.55
C ALA A 118 11.75 1.31 1.54
N GLU A 119 11.97 2.22 2.50
CA GLU A 119 11.16 3.43 2.63
C GLU A 119 11.33 4.44 1.49
N ALA A 120 12.43 4.37 0.72
CA ALA A 120 12.84 5.40 -0.23
C ALA A 120 11.84 5.52 -1.39
N PHE A 121 11.14 4.44 -1.72
CA PHE A 121 10.07 4.44 -2.71
C PHE A 121 8.93 5.38 -2.31
N PHE A 122 8.36 5.18 -1.13
CA PHE A 122 7.23 6.00 -0.63
C PHE A 122 7.66 7.42 -0.28
N GLU A 123 8.86 7.61 0.29
CA GLU A 123 9.44 8.94 0.49
C GLU A 123 9.63 9.68 -0.84
N GLY A 124 10.10 8.97 -1.87
CA GLY A 124 10.25 9.49 -3.22
C GLY A 124 8.91 9.88 -3.85
N LEU A 125 7.90 9.01 -3.77
CA LEU A 125 6.55 9.31 -4.28
C LEU A 125 5.92 10.50 -3.56
N ALA A 126 6.05 10.59 -2.24
CA ALA A 126 5.56 11.71 -1.45
C ALA A 126 6.25 13.01 -1.86
N GLY A 127 7.59 13.02 -1.87
CA GLY A 127 8.38 14.21 -2.18
C GLY A 127 8.19 14.70 -3.62
N LEU A 128 8.22 13.79 -4.59
CA LEU A 128 8.00 14.13 -5.99
C LEU A 128 6.54 14.51 -6.26
N GLY A 129 5.57 13.84 -5.64
CA GLY A 129 4.15 14.20 -5.73
C GLY A 129 3.87 15.59 -5.15
N TRP A 130 4.64 16.00 -4.13
CA TRP A 130 4.64 17.37 -3.62
C TRP A 130 5.26 18.34 -4.62
N ASP A 131 6.50 18.08 -5.06
CA ASP A 131 7.26 18.97 -5.96
C ASP A 131 6.56 19.22 -7.30
N TYR A 132 5.89 18.20 -7.85
CA TYR A 132 5.19 18.27 -9.13
C TYR A 132 3.66 18.45 -8.99
N THR A 133 3.15 18.52 -7.75
CA THR A 133 1.71 18.64 -7.41
C THR A 133 0.83 17.50 -7.94
N SER A 134 1.43 16.47 -8.54
CA SER A 134 0.75 15.29 -9.07
C SER A 134 1.75 14.19 -9.46
N LEU A 135 1.33 12.92 -9.39
CA LEU A 135 2.15 11.79 -9.84
C LEU A 135 2.27 11.70 -11.37
N ASP A 136 1.26 12.17 -12.11
CA ASP A 136 1.26 12.15 -13.59
C ASP A 136 2.28 13.12 -14.22
N HIS A 137 2.77 14.08 -13.44
CA HIS A 137 3.83 15.01 -13.83
C HIS A 137 5.25 14.50 -13.53
N ILE A 138 5.40 13.37 -12.83
CA ILE A 138 6.71 12.76 -12.58
C ILE A 138 7.25 12.19 -13.89
N HIS A 139 8.49 12.54 -14.24
CA HIS A 139 9.12 12.05 -15.45
C HIS A 139 9.12 10.50 -15.50
N PRO A 140 8.71 9.84 -16.59
CA PRO A 140 8.58 8.38 -16.64
C PRO A 140 9.86 7.61 -16.28
N LEU A 141 11.05 8.12 -16.67
CA LEU A 141 12.33 7.54 -16.27
C LEU A 141 12.56 7.58 -14.75
N GLN A 142 12.06 8.61 -14.06
CA GLN A 142 12.13 8.67 -12.60
C GLN A 142 11.23 7.60 -11.98
N VAL A 143 10.02 7.39 -12.51
CA VAL A 143 9.12 6.31 -12.07
C VAL A 143 9.82 4.96 -12.21
N LEU A 144 10.44 4.67 -13.36
CA LEU A 144 11.21 3.44 -13.55
C LEU A 144 12.31 3.25 -12.48
N VAL A 145 13.04 4.31 -12.16
CA VAL A 145 14.11 4.26 -11.14
C VAL A 145 13.56 3.97 -9.74
N LEU A 146 12.39 4.52 -9.38
CA LEU A 146 11.73 4.23 -8.10
C LEU A 146 11.28 2.77 -8.04
N TYR A 147 10.63 2.26 -9.08
CA TYR A 147 10.12 0.88 -9.12
C TYR A 147 11.26 -0.15 -9.06
N ASP A 148 12.34 0.06 -9.82
CA ASP A 148 13.52 -0.82 -9.76
C ASP A 148 14.14 -0.84 -8.35
N ALA A 149 14.20 0.31 -7.68
CA ALA A 149 14.72 0.43 -6.32
C ALA A 149 13.83 -0.25 -5.26
N ALA A 150 12.51 -0.26 -5.48
CA ALA A 150 11.54 -0.98 -4.66
C ALA A 150 11.49 -2.49 -4.93
N ASP A 151 12.36 -3.00 -5.81
CA ASP A 151 12.32 -4.38 -6.33
C ASP A 151 10.94 -4.77 -6.88
N THR A 152 10.32 -3.83 -7.59
CA THR A 152 9.02 -4.00 -8.24
C THR A 152 9.17 -3.98 -9.75
N VAL A 153 8.21 -4.60 -10.45
CA VAL A 153 8.06 -4.52 -11.90
C VAL A 153 6.64 -4.10 -12.21
N MET A 154 6.49 -3.10 -13.08
CA MET A 154 5.18 -2.67 -13.54
C MET A 154 4.59 -3.71 -14.48
N THR A 155 3.33 -4.06 -14.27
CA THR A 155 2.59 -5.08 -15.03
C THR A 155 2.09 -4.55 -16.36
N ASP A 156 1.82 -3.24 -16.42
CA ASP A 156 1.29 -2.56 -17.60
C ASP A 156 2.35 -2.42 -18.71
N LEU A 157 3.62 -2.71 -18.40
CA LEU A 157 4.70 -2.72 -19.38
C LEU A 157 4.86 -4.12 -20.00
N PRO A 158 4.73 -4.25 -21.34
CA PRO A 158 4.90 -5.53 -22.03
C PRO A 158 6.20 -6.23 -21.64
N SER A 159 6.14 -7.53 -21.35
CA SER A 159 7.28 -8.33 -20.86
C SER A 159 8.48 -8.28 -21.80
N VAL A 160 8.25 -8.13 -23.12
CA VAL A 160 9.29 -7.96 -24.15
C VAL A 160 10.12 -6.68 -23.98
N LEU A 161 9.58 -5.64 -23.34
CA LEU A 161 10.26 -4.37 -23.10
C LEU A 161 11.08 -4.36 -21.80
N GLN A 162 10.82 -5.31 -20.89
CA GLN A 162 11.48 -5.37 -19.58
C GLN A 162 13.02 -5.47 -19.69
N PRO A 163 13.63 -6.25 -20.62
CA PRO A 163 15.07 -6.26 -20.80
C PRO A 163 15.63 -4.90 -21.26
N ALA A 164 14.93 -4.20 -22.14
CA ALA A 164 15.35 -2.86 -22.60
C ALA A 164 15.27 -1.84 -21.46
N VAL A 165 14.22 -1.88 -20.64
CA VAL A 165 14.13 -1.08 -19.41
C VAL A 165 15.33 -1.35 -18.51
N LYS A 166 15.60 -2.62 -18.21
CA LYS A 166 16.63 -3.04 -17.28
C LYS A 166 18.04 -2.68 -17.73
N HIS A 167 18.35 -2.93 -19.00
CA HIS A 167 19.72 -2.87 -19.51
C HIS A 167 20.05 -1.58 -20.26
N VAL A 168 19.04 -0.77 -20.63
CA VAL A 168 19.25 0.48 -21.39
C VAL A 168 18.65 1.66 -20.62
N LEU A 169 17.34 1.67 -20.38
CA LEU A 169 16.67 2.87 -19.87
C LEU A 169 17.06 3.20 -18.43
N LEU A 170 17.19 2.21 -17.55
CA LEU A 170 17.60 2.44 -16.16
C LEU A 170 19.03 2.98 -16.03
N PRO A 171 20.06 2.41 -16.70
CA PRO A 171 21.39 3.01 -16.73
C PRO A 171 21.39 4.44 -17.29
N VAL A 172 20.68 4.70 -18.39
CA VAL A 172 20.57 6.05 -18.98
C VAL A 172 19.88 7.02 -18.02
N ALA A 173 18.78 6.61 -17.37
CA ALA A 173 18.08 7.43 -16.40
C ALA A 173 19.00 7.85 -15.24
N ARG A 174 19.78 6.90 -14.71
CA ARG A 174 20.76 7.19 -13.65
C ARG A 174 21.86 8.13 -14.13
N LEU A 175 22.33 7.98 -15.37
CA LEU A 175 23.31 8.89 -15.96
C LEU A 175 22.76 10.31 -16.12
N LEU A 176 21.47 10.45 -16.42
CA LEU A 176 20.75 11.73 -16.48
C LEU A 176 20.43 12.31 -15.09
N GLY A 177 20.79 11.62 -14.01
CA GLY A 177 20.67 12.12 -12.64
C GLY A 177 19.39 11.74 -11.91
N PHE A 178 18.54 10.89 -12.48
CA PHE A 178 17.39 10.32 -11.75
C PHE A 178 17.87 9.38 -10.64
N LYS A 179 17.29 9.52 -9.44
CA LYS A 179 17.74 8.81 -8.23
C LYS A 179 16.62 8.02 -7.59
N ALA A 180 16.99 6.90 -6.99
CA ALA A 180 16.10 6.08 -6.18
C ALA A 180 15.80 6.69 -4.80
N ARG A 181 16.65 7.61 -4.34
CA ARG A 181 16.51 8.30 -3.06
C ARG A 181 16.93 9.75 -3.20
N TYR A 182 16.12 10.62 -2.63
CA TYR A 182 16.39 12.05 -2.50
C TYR A 182 16.49 12.38 -1.01
N PRO A 183 17.67 12.78 -0.50
CA PRO A 183 17.83 13.11 0.92
C PRO A 183 16.85 14.18 1.42
N SER A 184 16.44 15.10 0.54
CA SER A 184 15.43 16.13 0.80
C SER A 184 14.02 15.60 1.04
N HIS A 185 13.74 14.35 0.64
CA HIS A 185 12.43 13.71 0.83
C HIS A 185 12.46 12.64 1.92
N SER A 186 13.62 12.39 2.53
CA SER A 186 13.69 11.45 3.65
C SER A 186 13.04 12.06 4.90
N SER A 187 12.25 11.23 5.59
CA SER A 187 11.48 11.59 6.76
C SER A 187 12.03 10.88 8.00
N ALA A 188 11.61 11.29 9.20
CA ALA A 188 11.75 10.45 10.39
C ALA A 188 10.59 9.44 10.48
N ALA A 189 10.75 8.37 11.26
CA ALA A 189 9.62 7.50 11.57
C ALA A 189 8.58 8.27 12.41
N ALA A 190 7.30 8.11 12.07
CA ALA A 190 6.19 8.75 12.74
C ALA A 190 5.43 7.74 13.62
N GLN A 191 4.70 8.25 14.61
CA GLN A 191 3.80 7.42 15.40
C GLN A 191 2.59 7.00 14.53
N PRO A 192 2.13 5.75 14.62
CA PRO A 192 0.92 5.32 13.93
C PRO A 192 -0.30 6.04 14.50
N VAL A 193 -1.27 6.34 13.65
CA VAL A 193 -2.57 6.84 14.11
C VAL A 193 -3.26 5.72 14.88
N SER A 194 -3.50 5.94 16.18
CA SER A 194 -4.16 4.95 17.04
C SER A 194 -5.64 4.82 16.70
N THR A 195 -6.09 3.58 16.45
CA THR A 195 -7.49 3.19 16.30
C THR A 195 -8.20 3.13 17.65
N ALA A 196 -8.38 4.26 18.32
CA ALA A 196 -9.31 4.32 19.45
C ALA A 196 -10.75 4.48 18.95
N ALA A 197 -11.30 3.42 18.34
CA ALA A 197 -12.74 3.22 18.18
C ALA A 197 -13.02 1.77 17.75
N GLY A 198 -13.61 0.96 18.63
CA GLY A 198 -14.34 -0.24 18.19
C GLY A 198 -14.29 -1.53 19.01
N LYS A 199 -14.29 -1.49 20.35
CA LYS A 199 -15.10 -2.37 21.25
C LYS A 199 -14.72 -2.08 22.71
N GLU A 200 -15.44 -1.14 23.32
CA GLU A 200 -15.59 -1.16 24.78
C GLU A 200 -16.81 -2.03 25.09
N ASP A 201 -16.58 -3.22 25.65
CA ASP A 201 -17.58 -3.90 26.47
C ASP A 201 -17.41 -3.44 27.93
N PRO A 202 -18.48 -3.03 28.63
CA PRO A 202 -18.40 -2.57 30.01
C PRO A 202 -18.61 -3.75 30.95
N ALA A 203 -17.54 -4.29 31.56
CA ALA A 203 -17.58 -4.93 32.88
C ALA A 203 -16.23 -5.59 33.21
N GLY A 204 -15.72 -5.38 34.42
CA GLY A 204 -14.80 -6.34 35.03
C GLY A 204 -13.59 -5.72 35.74
N THR A 205 -13.83 -5.17 36.92
CA THR A 205 -12.84 -4.87 37.95
C THR A 205 -11.90 -6.05 38.28
N ALA A 206 -10.63 -5.70 38.50
CA ALA A 206 -9.68 -6.29 39.46
C ALA A 206 -9.20 -7.74 39.25
N ALA A 207 -7.91 -7.91 38.97
CA ALA A 207 -6.90 -8.37 39.95
C ALA A 207 -5.53 -8.52 39.28
N ALA A 208 -4.51 -7.98 39.92
CA ALA A 208 -3.11 -8.16 39.56
C ALA A 208 -2.49 -9.35 40.31
N ALA A 209 -1.41 -9.87 39.71
CA ALA A 209 -0.25 -10.53 40.30
C ALA A 209 -0.12 -12.06 40.22
N ALA A 210 1.09 -12.43 39.76
CA ALA A 210 1.86 -13.66 39.98
C ALA A 210 1.56 -14.89 39.10
N ALA A 211 2.43 -15.18 38.15
CA ALA A 211 3.44 -16.25 38.26
C ALA A 211 4.33 -16.30 37.01
N ALA A 212 5.58 -16.68 37.23
CA ALA A 212 6.62 -16.83 36.23
C ALA A 212 6.64 -18.24 35.62
N ASP A 213 7.32 -18.31 34.48
CA ASP A 213 8.04 -19.44 33.91
C ASP A 213 7.30 -20.54 33.12
N GLU A 214 8.01 -20.98 32.07
CA GLU A 214 7.84 -22.18 31.24
C GLU A 214 6.60 -22.29 30.32
N HIS A 215 6.79 -22.07 29.02
CA HIS A 215 6.97 -23.18 28.05
C HIS A 215 6.94 -22.68 26.60
N ALA A 216 8.04 -22.96 25.90
CA ALA A 216 8.06 -23.04 24.45
C ALA A 216 7.19 -24.21 23.99
N ALA A 217 6.10 -23.91 23.26
CA ALA A 217 5.46 -24.71 22.22
C ALA A 217 3.97 -24.35 22.11
N ASP A 218 3.62 -23.32 21.33
CA ASP A 218 2.24 -23.25 20.78
C ASP A 218 2.05 -22.35 19.55
N ALA A 219 3.04 -22.33 18.65
CA ALA A 219 2.91 -21.63 17.36
C ALA A 219 2.19 -22.45 16.27
N ALA A 220 1.51 -23.56 16.62
CA ALA A 220 0.96 -24.51 15.65
C ALA A 220 -0.57 -24.68 15.69
N GLN A 221 -1.31 -23.92 16.51
CA GLN A 221 -2.78 -24.11 16.65
C GLN A 221 -3.64 -22.86 16.41
N ALA A 222 -3.11 -21.78 15.84
CA ALA A 222 -3.91 -20.62 15.42
C ALA A 222 -4.43 -20.69 13.95
N GLN A 223 -4.09 -21.76 13.20
CA GLN A 223 -4.36 -21.85 11.76
C GLN A 223 -5.68 -22.53 11.38
N GLN A 224 -6.55 -22.84 12.34
CA GLN A 224 -7.83 -23.48 12.08
C GLN A 224 -8.97 -22.84 12.88
N ARG A 225 -9.46 -21.70 12.39
CA ARG A 225 -10.86 -21.23 12.52
C ARG A 225 -11.06 -19.89 11.78
N ALA A 226 -10.84 -19.91 10.46
CA ALA A 226 -11.50 -18.93 9.58
C ALA A 226 -12.90 -19.47 9.26
N PRO A 227 -14.00 -18.75 9.52
CA PRO A 227 -15.31 -19.17 9.04
C PRO A 227 -15.35 -19.11 7.50
N ALA A 228 -16.07 -20.07 6.92
CA ALA A 228 -16.21 -20.25 5.49
C ALA A 228 -16.79 -18.99 4.81
N VAL A 229 -15.96 -18.36 3.97
CA VAL A 229 -16.29 -17.24 3.08
C VAL A 229 -17.01 -17.80 1.85
N ALA A 230 -18.29 -18.15 1.96
CA ALA A 230 -19.07 -18.64 0.83
C ALA A 230 -20.24 -17.72 0.45
N ASP A 231 -20.82 -16.99 1.40
CA ASP A 231 -21.99 -16.10 1.14
C ASP A 231 -21.65 -14.61 1.00
N THR A 232 -20.41 -14.19 1.22
CA THR A 232 -20.00 -12.77 1.13
C THR A 232 -19.46 -12.35 -0.24
N LYS A 233 -19.18 -13.30 -1.14
CA LYS A 233 -18.54 -13.01 -2.43
C LYS A 233 -19.45 -12.22 -3.38
N ALA A 234 -20.75 -12.54 -3.43
CA ALA A 234 -21.69 -11.90 -4.34
C ALA A 234 -22.05 -10.45 -3.93
N ALA A 235 -22.21 -10.19 -2.63
CA ALA A 235 -22.45 -8.83 -2.12
C ALA A 235 -21.21 -7.94 -2.31
N GLY A 236 -20.03 -8.46 -2.00
CA GLY A 236 -18.77 -7.74 -2.22
C GLY A 236 -18.49 -7.46 -3.70
N GLU A 237 -18.87 -8.36 -4.61
CA GLU A 237 -18.72 -8.14 -6.06
C GLU A 237 -19.68 -7.06 -6.58
N ALA A 238 -20.93 -7.01 -6.10
CA ALA A 238 -21.87 -5.96 -6.45
C ALA A 238 -21.42 -4.58 -5.93
N GLU A 239 -20.93 -4.51 -4.69
CA GLU A 239 -20.40 -3.27 -4.10
C GLU A 239 -19.11 -2.80 -4.79
N LEU A 240 -18.21 -3.72 -5.11
CA LEU A 240 -17.01 -3.43 -5.89
C LEU A 240 -17.37 -2.96 -7.29
N GLN A 241 -18.34 -3.60 -7.93
CA GLN A 241 -18.80 -3.21 -9.25
C GLN A 241 -19.49 -1.84 -9.21
N GLN A 242 -20.20 -1.51 -8.13
CA GLN A 242 -20.73 -0.17 -7.91
C GLN A 242 -19.62 0.86 -7.67
N ALA A 243 -18.57 0.51 -6.90
CA ALA A 243 -17.39 1.34 -6.72
C ALA A 243 -16.71 1.60 -8.07
N LEU A 244 -16.44 0.56 -8.86
CA LEU A 244 -15.86 0.68 -10.20
C LEU A 244 -16.77 1.43 -11.18
N HIS A 245 -18.08 1.20 -11.17
CA HIS A 245 -19.04 1.94 -12.02
C HIS A 245 -19.15 3.41 -11.63
N GLY A 246 -19.01 3.74 -10.33
CA GLY A 246 -18.89 5.11 -9.86
C GLY A 246 -17.60 5.80 -10.32
N LEU A 247 -16.62 5.03 -10.79
CA LEU A 247 -15.29 5.48 -11.24
C LEU A 247 -15.08 5.41 -12.77
N GLY A 248 -15.97 4.75 -13.52
CA GLY A 248 -15.87 4.56 -14.98
C GLY A 248 -15.58 3.10 -15.38
N SER A 249 -16.05 2.66 -16.55
CA SER A 249 -15.99 1.25 -16.95
C SER A 249 -14.58 0.77 -17.29
N VAL A 250 -14.05 -0.19 -16.54
CA VAL A 250 -12.79 -0.90 -16.86
C VAL A 250 -13.08 -2.02 -17.87
N GLY A 251 -12.34 -2.03 -18.99
CA GLY A 251 -12.31 -3.14 -19.94
C GLY A 251 -11.61 -4.36 -19.34
N ARG A 252 -12.23 -5.52 -19.46
CA ARG A 252 -11.81 -6.79 -18.83
C ARG A 252 -10.50 -7.38 -19.36
N GLU A 253 -9.82 -6.70 -20.29
CA GLU A 253 -8.70 -7.24 -21.08
C GLU A 253 -7.34 -6.54 -20.84
N GLU A 254 -7.24 -5.56 -19.95
CA GLU A 254 -5.99 -4.80 -19.71
C GLU A 254 -5.40 -4.96 -18.31
N LEU A 255 -5.41 -6.19 -17.77
CA LEU A 255 -4.64 -6.59 -16.57
C LEU A 255 -3.95 -7.94 -16.79
#